data_AF-A0A926Q0U3-F1
#
_entry.id   AF-A0A926Q0U3-F1
#
_cell.length_a   1.000
_cell.length_b   1.000
_cell.length_c   1.000
_cell.angle_alpha   90.00
_cell.angle_beta   90.00
_cell.angle_gamma   90.00
#
_symmetry.space_group_name_H-M   'P 1'
#
loop_
_entity.id
_entity.type
_entity.pdbx_description
1 polymer ?
#
loop_
_entity_poly.entity_id
_entity_poly.type
_entity_poly.pdbx_seq_one_letter_code
_entity_poly.pdbx_strand_id
1 'polypeptide(L)'
;MIEQNMDARQQALQFLIANFVAQGHPVQYAQHMATATIFQADLELRNAQMASLLSWLQQTHSDVYQEAIVVVENTREQFEQRVRQ
;
A
#
# COMPACT_ATOMS: atom_id res chain seq x y z
N MET A 1 -0.93 19.48 -2.41
CA MET A 1 -1.40 18.24 -1.75
C MET A 1 -0.33 17.15 -1.59
N ILE A 2 0.68 17.04 -2.48
CA ILE A 2 1.74 16.01 -2.35
C ILE A 2 2.68 16.28 -1.16
N GLU A 3 3.05 17.54 -0.91
CA GLU A 3 3.96 17.92 0.19
C GLU A 3 3.37 17.64 1.59
N GLN A 4 2.08 17.90 1.79
CA GLN A 4 1.40 17.61 3.07
C GLN A 4 1.39 16.11 3.40
N ASN A 5 1.41 15.26 2.37
CA ASN A 5 1.38 13.81 2.53
C ASN A 5 2.77 13.26 2.93
N MET A 6 3.85 13.91 2.45
CA MET A 6 5.21 13.58 2.88
C MET A 6 5.42 13.88 4.36
N ASP A 7 4.92 15.01 4.85
CA ASP A 7 5.06 15.42 6.25
C ASP A 7 4.33 14.44 7.19
N ALA A 8 3.08 14.08 6.88
CA ALA A 8 2.32 13.10 7.66
C ALA A 8 2.98 11.71 7.70
N ARG A 9 3.53 11.24 6.57
CA ARG A 9 4.25 9.96 6.50
C ARG A 9 5.52 9.98 7.35
N GLN A 10 6.27 11.08 7.32
CA GLN A 10 7.50 11.23 8.08
C GLN A 10 7.22 11.30 9.59
N GLN A 11 6.16 11.99 9.99
CA GLN A 11 5.69 12.03 11.37
C GLN A 11 5.24 10.64 11.86
N ALA A 12 4.47 9.91 11.05
CA ALA A 12 4.06 8.53 11.36
C ALA A 12 5.27 7.60 11.52
N LEU A 13 6.28 7.74 10.65
CA LEU A 13 7.50 6.95 10.73
C LEU A 13 8.26 7.20 12.04
N GLN A 14 8.47 8.47 12.41
CA GLN A 14 9.14 8.83 13.65
C GLN A 14 8.38 8.31 14.88
N PHE A 15 7.05 8.44 14.87
CA PHE A 15 6.20 7.92 15.94
C PHE A 15 6.33 6.41 16.10
N LEU A 16 6.27 5.66 15.00
CA LEU A 16 6.38 4.20 15.02
C LEU A 16 7.76 3.74 15.51
N ILE A 17 8.83 4.40 15.07
CA ILE A 17 10.19 4.11 15.57
C ILE A 17 10.25 4.31 17.08
N ALA A 18 9.77 5.45 17.58
CA ALA A 18 9.77 5.75 19.01
C ALA A 18 8.97 4.70 19.80
N ASN A 19 7.83 4.26 19.28
CA ASN A 19 7.01 3.22 19.90
C ASN A 19 7.74 1.87 19.97
N PHE A 20 8.37 1.43 18.88
CA PHE A 20 9.13 0.17 18.88
C PHE A 20 10.37 0.24 19.80
N VAL A 21 11.05 1.38 19.88
CA VAL A 21 12.15 1.58 20.83
C VAL A 21 11.64 1.54 22.27
N ALA A 22 10.49 2.16 22.56
CA ALA A 22 9.86 2.11 23.88
C ALA A 22 9.42 0.70 24.30
N GLN A 23 9.16 -0.19 23.33
CA GLN A 23 8.91 -1.61 23.55
C GLN A 23 10.19 -2.43 23.80
N GLY A 24 11.37 -1.80 23.78
CA GLY A 24 12.66 -2.42 24.05
C GLY A 24 13.39 -2.95 22.81
N HIS A 25 12.91 -2.65 21.60
CA HIS A 25 13.58 -3.10 20.38
C HIS A 25 14.81 -2.25 20.04
N PRO A 26 15.86 -2.85 19.43
CA PRO A 26 16.99 -2.08 18.89
C PRO A 26 16.55 -1.06 17.83
N VAL A 27 17.21 0.09 17.77
CA VAL A 27 16.85 1.20 16.86
C VAL A 27 16.80 0.77 15.39
N GLN A 28 17.77 -0.03 14.93
CA GLN A 28 17.76 -0.54 13.55
C GLN A 28 16.55 -1.42 13.27
N TYR A 29 16.19 -2.31 14.20
CA TYR A 29 14.98 -3.12 14.08
C TYR A 29 13.73 -2.24 14.05
N ALA A 30 13.63 -1.26 14.95
CA ALA A 30 12.52 -0.32 15.01
C ALA A 30 12.33 0.46 13.70
N GLN A 31 13.43 0.87 13.04
CA GLN A 31 13.40 1.54 11.74
C GLN A 31 12.86 0.64 10.63
N HIS A 32 13.31 -0.62 10.57
CA HIS A 32 12.81 -1.59 9.59
C HIS A 32 11.33 -1.90 9.81
N MET A 33 10.92 -2.12 11.06
CA MET A 33 9.52 -2.40 11.38
C MET A 33 8.62 -1.21 11.08
N ALA A 34 8.99 0.00 11.49
CA ALA A 34 8.19 1.21 11.21
C ALA A 34 8.01 1.42 9.69
N THR A 35 9.08 1.19 8.93
CA THR A 35 9.04 1.27 7.46
C THR A 35 8.12 0.21 6.87
N ALA A 36 8.24 -1.04 7.30
CA ALA A 36 7.39 -2.14 6.86
C ALA A 36 5.92 -1.90 7.21
N THR A 37 5.63 -1.39 8.41
CA THR A 37 4.27 -1.04 8.84
C THR A 37 3.64 0.03 7.95
N ILE A 38 4.39 1.09 7.60
CA ILE A 38 3.87 2.13 6.69
C ILE A 38 3.61 1.55 5.30
N PHE A 39 4.55 0.76 4.76
CA PHE A 39 4.34 0.12 3.47
C PHE A 39 3.13 -0.82 3.47
N GLN A 40 2.94 -1.59 4.54
CA GLN A 40 1.79 -2.47 4.68
C GLN A 40 0.47 -1.68 4.70
N ALA A 41 0.40 -0.59 5.47
CA ALA A 41 -0.77 0.27 5.51
C ALA A 41 -1.08 0.92 4.14
N ASP A 42 -0.04 1.36 3.42
CA ASP A 42 -0.18 1.88 2.05
C ASP A 42 -0.75 0.81 1.09
N LEU A 43 -0.27 -0.43 1.17
CA LEU A 43 -0.75 -1.55 0.35
C LEU A 43 -2.20 -1.90 0.66
N GLU A 44 -2.57 -1.96 1.94
CA GLU A 44 -3.95 -2.21 2.37
C GLU A 44 -4.92 -1.14 1.86
N LEU A 45 -4.54 0.13 1.96
CA LEU A 45 -5.34 1.23 1.42
C LEU A 45 -5.54 1.09 -0.09
N ARG A 46 -4.47 0.78 -0.84
CA ARG A 46 -4.56 0.61 -2.30
C ARG A 46 -5.42 -0.59 -2.68
N ASN A 47 -5.30 -1.70 -1.96
CA ASN A 47 -6.15 -2.88 -2.16
C ASN A 47 -7.62 -2.56 -1.89
N ALA A 48 -7.94 -1.85 -0.81
CA ALA A 48 -9.30 -1.43 -0.49
C ALA A 48 -9.88 -0.51 -1.56
N GLN A 49 -9.09 0.45 -2.04
CA GLN A 49 -9.49 1.35 -3.14
C GLN A 49 -9.76 0.58 -4.44
N MET A 50 -8.89 -0.36 -4.81
CA MET A 50 -9.05 -1.20 -6.00
C MET A 50 -10.30 -2.07 -5.90
N ALA A 51 -10.51 -2.73 -4.75
CA ALA A 51 -11.68 -3.57 -4.51
C ALA A 51 -12.97 -2.75 -4.60
N SER A 52 -13.00 -1.55 -4.01
CA SER A 52 -14.13 -0.64 -4.11
C SER A 52 -14.40 -0.21 -5.55
N LEU A 53 -13.36 0.10 -6.32
CA LEU A 53 -13.48 0.47 -7.73
C LEU A 53 -14.04 -0.67 -8.58
N LEU A 54 -13.50 -1.88 -8.43
CA LEU A 54 -13.96 -3.06 -9.16
C LEU A 54 -15.40 -3.43 -8.81
N SER A 55 -15.78 -3.34 -7.54
CA SER A 55 -17.16 -3.55 -7.10
C SER A 55 -18.12 -2.52 -7.73
N TRP A 56 -17.72 -1.24 -7.74
CA TRP A 56 -18.50 -0.19 -8.40
C TRP A 56 -18.65 -0.41 -9.91
N LEU A 57 -17.58 -0.84 -10.60
CA LEU A 57 -17.63 -1.20 -12.02
C LEU A 57 -18.57 -2.38 -12.27
N GLN A 58 -18.51 -3.42 -11.44
CA GLN A 58 -19.39 -4.59 -11.58
C GLN A 58 -20.87 -4.21 -11.49
N GLN A 59 -21.22 -3.28 -10.59
CA GLN A 59 -22.60 -2.87 -10.34
C GLN A 59 -23.09 -1.85 -11.38
N THR A 60 -22.24 -0.92 -11.81
CA THR A 60 -22.66 0.27 -12.57
C THR A 60 -22.25 0.22 -14.04
N HIS A 61 -21.19 -0.51 -14.37
CA HIS A 61 -20.53 -0.53 -15.69
C HIS A 61 -20.12 -1.97 -16.05
N SER A 62 -21.11 -2.88 -16.08
CA SER A 62 -20.88 -4.31 -16.32
C SER A 62 -20.35 -4.61 -17.72
N ASP A 63 -20.53 -3.68 -18.66
CA ASP A 63 -20.01 -3.71 -20.03
C ASP A 63 -18.47 -3.69 -20.08
N VAL A 64 -17.82 -2.98 -19.16
CA VAL A 64 -16.35 -2.86 -19.09
C VAL A 64 -15.72 -3.62 -17.92
N TYR A 65 -16.53 -4.18 -17.02
CA TYR A 65 -16.03 -4.85 -15.82
C TYR A 65 -15.03 -5.98 -16.13
N GLN A 66 -15.32 -6.81 -17.14
CA GLN A 66 -14.41 -7.91 -17.51
C GLN A 66 -13.07 -7.40 -18.05
N GLU A 67 -13.07 -6.34 -18.86
CA GLU A 67 -11.84 -5.71 -19.36
C GLU A 67 -11.02 -5.10 -18.21
N ALA A 68 -11.68 -4.46 -17.25
CA ALA A 68 -11.03 -3.89 -16.08
C ALA A 68 -10.33 -4.97 -15.22
N ILE A 69 -10.96 -6.14 -15.04
CA ILE A 69 -10.34 -7.28 -14.34
C ILE A 69 -9.07 -7.75 -15.07
N VAL A 70 -9.13 -7.88 -16.40
CA VAL A 70 -7.97 -8.26 -17.22
C VAL A 70 -6.82 -7.25 -17.06
N VAL A 71 -7.11 -5.95 -17.02
CA VAL A 71 -6.08 -4.92 -16.78
C VAL A 71 -5.40 -5.07 -15.42
N VAL A 72 -6.16 -5.36 -14.36
CA VAL A 72 -5.62 -5.57 -13.00
C VAL A 72 -4.73 -6.81 -12.96
N GLU A 73 -5.16 -7.93 -13.55
CA GLU A 73 -4.36 -9.15 -13.60
C GLU A 73 -3.08 -8.98 -14.43
N ASN A 74 -3.17 -8.35 -15.59
CA ASN A 74 -1.98 -8.04 -16.39
C ASN A 74 -0.97 -7.17 -15.62
N THR A 75 -1.46 -6.24 -14.81
CA THR A 75 -0.60 -5.39 -13.96
C THR A 75 0.12 -6.22 -12.89
N ARG A 76 -0.57 -7.21 -12.28
CA ARG A 76 0.05 -8.17 -11.35
C ARG A 76 1.14 -8.98 -12.05
N GLU A 77 0.85 -9.56 -13.21
CA GLU A 77 1.82 -10.36 -13.96
C GLU A 77 3.06 -9.55 -14.34
N GLN A 78 2.89 -8.32 -14.83
CA GLN A 78 4.00 -7.41 -15.13
C GLN A 78 4.83 -7.05 -13.90
N PHE A 79 4.19 -6.90 -12.74
CA PHE A 79 4.91 -6.70 -11.48
C PHE A 79 5.72 -7.94 -11.09
N GLU A 80 5.11 -9.13 -11.13
CA GLU A 80 5.80 -10.39 -10.81
C GLU A 80 6.99 -10.65 -11.72
N GLN A 81 6.87 -10.32 -13.02
CA GLN A 81 7.96 -10.41 -13.96
C GLN A 81 9.12 -9.48 -13.59
N ARG A 82 8.84 -8.23 -13.19
CA ARG A 82 9.87 -7.27 -12.75
C ARG A 82 10.58 -7.71 -11.48
N VAL A 83 9.89 -8.37 -10.55
CA VAL A 83 10.49 -8.85 -9.29
C VAL A 83 11.37 -10.09 -9.50
N ARG A 84 11.11 -10.89 -10.54
CA ARG A 84 11.91 -12.08 -10.87
C ARG A 84 13.21 -11.76 -11.64
N GLN A 85 13.36 -10.54 -12.13
CA GLN A 85 14.57 -10.04 -12.82
C GLN A 85 15.57 -9.49 -11.80
#